data_AF-A0A8T5P095-F1
#
_entry.id   AF-A0A8T5P095-F1
#
_cell.length_a   1.000
_cell.length_b   1.000
_cell.length_c   1.000
_cell.angle_alpha   90.00
_cell.angle_beta   90.00
_cell.angle_gamma   90.00
#
_symmetry.space_group_name_H-M   'P 1'
#
loop_
_entity.id
_entity.type
_entity.pdbx_description
1 polymer ?
#
loop_
_entity_poly.entity_id
_entity_poly.type
_entity_poly.pdbx_seq_one_letter_code
_entity_poly.pdbx_strand_id
1 'polypeptide(L)'
;MTRTNPHDFEFYVYTKPTSGFGTGTYDRWLLRGAAVEIERSLFEGDLLTITSTRKNQDAQIDRVRPVRFYWKSTKLFDGCIRAPRYDNRQNKYRDLVTTAYGWEKELAAIQLDLVTPEGVQYADKSIDFILSDLARIANDMGMTKKATYVYDKTKLPYYDAAIFGTTITRTYGGTIWSALKDMTKELDMAETAHIGEWAIKIDALQSDFYIYMIPIMVNTDLPAVRKFKENMLTTPKGIRRDYSRLLNYVMVRGAGTLINTRFRPDPITLSEKSIVTNSDEFYADVQPSSRAYLRIAIKNPTSADKGGFVTVNGSDGQLNELTERFHLWVRAGQSQEHLTNNRYATLSGGALKAFVTESWAGCTIKVDEASNAMKGSEIYFSVAGRSVNDFGVRGVTIRNINLDTQLKVDAYAGQLVRMYHAPLVHIDAAIKPEYANPDELIGKTITLFDNFQNDFSDFTCIKQRYYFEGPQVTESITAMRYNYDWEYSE
;
A
#
# COMPACT_ATOMS: atom_id res chain seq x y z
N MET A 1 -29.87 -26.63 -19.24
CA MET A 1 -28.50 -27.15 -19.04
C MET A 1 -27.69 -26.87 -20.29
N THR A 2 -26.89 -25.82 -20.28
CA THR A 2 -25.99 -25.45 -21.38
C THR A 2 -24.75 -26.34 -21.28
N ARG A 3 -24.47 -27.13 -22.33
CA ARG A 3 -23.23 -27.91 -22.48
C ARG A 3 -22.07 -26.91 -22.62
N THR A 4 -21.20 -26.82 -21.62
CA THR A 4 -19.88 -26.19 -21.75
C THR A 4 -19.00 -27.07 -22.66
N ASN A 5 -18.42 -26.48 -23.69
CA ASN A 5 -17.51 -27.20 -24.58
C ASN A 5 -16.23 -27.59 -23.80
N PRO A 6 -15.55 -28.70 -24.15
CA PRO A 6 -14.48 -29.25 -23.32
C PRO A 6 -13.22 -28.39 -23.20
N HIS A 7 -13.06 -27.29 -23.96
CA HIS A 7 -11.86 -26.47 -23.96
C HIS A 7 -12.17 -25.00 -24.26
N ASP A 8 -12.79 -24.27 -23.32
CA ASP A 8 -13.01 -22.82 -23.44
C ASP A 8 -11.73 -21.99 -23.18
N PHE A 9 -10.59 -22.65 -22.94
CA PHE A 9 -9.29 -22.00 -22.77
C PHE A 9 -8.28 -22.41 -23.85
N GLU A 10 -7.36 -21.50 -24.14
CA GLU A 10 -6.34 -21.68 -25.17
C GLU A 10 -4.98 -21.24 -24.64
N PHE A 11 -3.96 -22.07 -24.87
CA PHE A 11 -2.58 -21.77 -24.50
C PHE A 11 -1.75 -21.66 -25.77
N TYR A 12 -0.95 -20.60 -25.86
CA TYR A 12 -0.14 -20.30 -27.03
C TYR A 12 1.32 -20.15 -26.61
N VAL A 13 2.21 -20.67 -27.46
CA VAL A 13 3.65 -20.68 -27.23
C VAL A 13 4.34 -19.94 -28.36
N TYR A 14 5.27 -19.06 -28.04
CA TYR A 14 6.05 -18.35 -29.05
C TYR A 14 7.10 -19.27 -29.69
N THR A 15 7.11 -19.28 -31.01
CA THR A 15 8.03 -20.05 -31.85
C THR A 15 8.75 -19.10 -32.81
N LYS A 16 10.09 -19.12 -32.78
CA LYS A 16 10.88 -18.38 -33.77
C LYS A 16 10.93 -19.14 -35.10
N PRO A 17 10.98 -18.44 -36.25
CA PRO A 17 11.23 -19.08 -37.53
C PRO A 17 12.57 -19.80 -37.49
N THR A 18 12.64 -20.98 -38.11
CA THR A 18 13.88 -21.80 -38.19
C THR A 18 15.03 -21.10 -38.89
N SER A 19 14.74 -20.07 -39.71
CA SER A 19 15.75 -19.23 -40.37
C SER A 19 16.47 -18.26 -39.42
N GLY A 20 15.98 -18.06 -38.19
CA GLY A 20 16.53 -17.10 -37.23
C GLY A 20 16.22 -15.63 -37.55
N PHE A 21 15.68 -15.33 -38.73
CA PHE A 21 15.29 -14.00 -39.19
C PHE A 21 13.76 -13.81 -39.15
N GLY A 22 13.29 -12.67 -38.64
CA GLY A 22 11.86 -12.29 -38.59
C GLY A 22 11.22 -12.37 -37.20
N THR A 23 10.00 -11.82 -37.08
CA THR A 23 9.17 -11.91 -35.87
C THR A 23 8.47 -13.28 -35.82
N GLY A 24 8.74 -14.09 -34.80
CA GLY A 24 8.08 -15.39 -34.60
C GLY A 24 6.56 -15.35 -34.42
N THR A 25 5.94 -16.52 -34.40
CA THR A 25 4.49 -16.70 -34.27
C THR A 25 4.12 -17.26 -32.90
N TYR A 26 2.85 -17.10 -32.53
CA TYR A 26 2.27 -17.77 -31.36
C TYR A 26 1.44 -18.94 -31.87
N ASP A 27 1.91 -20.15 -31.60
CA ASP A 27 1.24 -21.37 -32.04
C ASP A 27 0.45 -21.96 -30.88
N ARG A 28 -0.77 -22.45 -31.19
CA ARG A 28 -1.63 -23.08 -30.20
C ARG A 28 -0.99 -24.37 -29.68
N TRP A 29 -0.91 -24.52 -28.36
CA TRP A 29 -0.41 -25.70 -27.68
C TRP A 29 -1.46 -26.30 -26.74
N LEU A 30 -1.63 -27.61 -26.78
CA LEU A 30 -2.66 -28.30 -26.01
C LEU A 30 -2.14 -28.72 -24.62
N LEU A 31 -2.72 -28.13 -23.57
CA LEU A 31 -2.46 -28.50 -22.17
C LEU A 31 -3.35 -29.68 -21.73
N ARG A 32 -3.18 -30.86 -22.37
CA ARG A 32 -4.04 -32.03 -22.12
C ARG A 32 -3.98 -32.49 -20.66
N GLY A 33 -5.11 -32.46 -19.98
CA GLY A 33 -5.25 -32.94 -18.59
C GLY A 33 -4.42 -32.15 -17.56
N ALA A 34 -4.03 -30.92 -17.90
CA ALA A 34 -3.33 -30.05 -16.97
C ALA A 34 -4.31 -29.25 -16.11
N ALA A 35 -3.94 -29.01 -14.86
CA ALA A 35 -4.48 -27.94 -14.06
C ALA A 35 -3.67 -26.65 -14.34
N VAL A 36 -4.35 -25.53 -14.50
CA VAL A 36 -3.72 -24.22 -14.73
C VAL A 36 -4.19 -23.24 -13.67
N GLU A 37 -3.25 -22.60 -13.00
CA GLU A 37 -3.52 -21.50 -12.09
C GLU A 37 -2.91 -20.23 -12.67
N ILE A 38 -3.67 -19.14 -12.68
CA ILE A 38 -3.20 -17.81 -13.06
C ILE A 38 -3.43 -16.92 -11.86
N GLU A 39 -2.36 -16.38 -11.29
CA GLU A 39 -2.39 -15.35 -10.28
C GLU A 39 -1.93 -14.04 -10.90
N ARG A 40 -2.75 -13.00 -10.83
CA ARG A 40 -2.38 -11.65 -11.20
C ARG A 40 -2.31 -10.80 -9.95
N SER A 41 -1.23 -10.04 -9.78
CA SER A 41 -1.03 -9.20 -8.61
C SER A 41 -0.43 -7.85 -8.95
N LEU A 42 -1.03 -6.80 -8.41
CA LEU A 42 -0.51 -5.44 -8.57
C LEU A 42 0.87 -5.23 -7.91
N PHE A 43 1.18 -6.01 -6.86
CA PHE A 43 2.40 -5.84 -6.08
C PHE A 43 3.44 -6.94 -6.30
N GLU A 44 2.98 -8.17 -6.55
CA GLU A 44 3.87 -9.34 -6.67
C GLU A 44 4.22 -9.69 -8.13
N GLY A 45 3.45 -9.16 -9.09
CA GLY A 45 3.52 -9.52 -10.50
C GLY A 45 2.55 -10.64 -10.87
N ASP A 46 2.62 -11.07 -12.12
CA ASP A 46 1.75 -12.11 -12.67
C ASP A 46 2.47 -13.45 -12.69
N LEU A 47 1.73 -14.51 -12.40
CA LEU A 47 2.22 -15.88 -12.37
C LEU A 47 1.20 -16.80 -13.02
N LEU A 48 1.68 -17.66 -13.91
CA LEU A 48 0.93 -18.77 -14.45
C LEU A 48 1.63 -20.07 -14.04
N THR A 49 0.91 -20.96 -13.40
CA THR A 49 1.39 -22.28 -12.97
C THR A 49 0.62 -23.36 -13.73
N ILE A 50 1.35 -24.25 -14.41
CA ILE A 50 0.80 -25.40 -15.11
C ILE A 50 1.24 -26.65 -14.38
N THR A 51 0.28 -27.43 -13.90
CA THR A 51 0.53 -28.73 -13.26
C THR A 51 -0.04 -29.82 -14.14
N SER A 52 0.79 -30.80 -14.52
CA SER A 52 0.34 -31.94 -15.34
C SER A 52 1.14 -33.21 -15.06
N THR A 53 0.50 -34.37 -15.23
CA THR A 53 1.19 -35.67 -15.18
C THR A 53 1.49 -36.14 -16.60
N ARG A 54 2.77 -36.43 -16.89
CA ARG A 54 3.24 -36.77 -18.25
C ARG A 54 4.16 -37.98 -18.27
N LYS A 55 4.20 -38.69 -19.41
CA LYS A 55 5.15 -39.81 -19.64
C LYS A 55 6.52 -39.31 -20.09
N ASN A 56 6.55 -38.27 -20.93
CA ASN A 56 7.75 -37.73 -21.56
C ASN A 56 7.90 -36.23 -21.25
N GLN A 57 9.13 -35.73 -21.37
CA GLN A 57 9.43 -34.30 -21.43
C GLN A 57 8.74 -33.64 -22.63
N ASP A 58 8.34 -32.38 -22.48
CA ASP A 58 7.67 -31.60 -23.52
C ASP A 58 8.54 -30.41 -23.94
N ALA A 59 9.24 -30.60 -25.05
CA ALA A 59 10.18 -29.63 -25.59
C ALA A 59 9.56 -28.23 -25.83
N GLN A 60 8.23 -28.09 -25.93
CA GLN A 60 7.58 -26.79 -26.11
C GLN A 60 7.43 -26.00 -24.82
N ILE A 61 7.30 -26.66 -23.67
CA ILE A 61 7.21 -25.99 -22.36
C ILE A 61 8.50 -26.13 -21.54
N ASP A 62 9.48 -26.89 -22.05
CA ASP A 62 10.75 -27.15 -21.35
C ASP A 62 11.83 -26.09 -21.57
N ARG A 63 11.56 -25.06 -22.40
CA ARG A 63 12.54 -23.99 -22.67
C ARG A 63 11.95 -22.64 -22.31
N VAL A 64 12.81 -21.73 -21.89
CA VAL A 64 12.47 -20.32 -21.67
C VAL A 64 11.91 -19.72 -22.95
N ARG A 65 10.67 -19.24 -22.90
CA ARG A 65 10.00 -18.64 -24.05
C ARG A 65 8.74 -17.85 -23.65
N PRO A 66 8.33 -16.87 -24.47
CA PRO A 66 7.06 -16.19 -24.32
C PRO A 66 5.86 -17.13 -24.49
N VAL A 67 4.82 -16.94 -23.70
CA VAL A 67 3.56 -17.69 -23.74
C VAL A 67 2.36 -16.78 -23.48
N ARG A 68 1.19 -17.22 -23.94
CA ARG A 68 -0.09 -16.56 -23.69
C ARG A 68 -1.15 -17.56 -23.29
N PHE A 69 -2.06 -17.13 -22.43
CA PHE A 69 -3.22 -17.91 -22.03
C PHE A 69 -4.49 -17.09 -22.24
N TYR A 70 -5.49 -17.70 -22.86
CA TYR A 70 -6.80 -17.11 -23.14
C TYR A 70 -7.91 -17.96 -22.54
N TRP A 71 -8.98 -17.30 -22.08
CA TRP A 71 -10.23 -17.93 -21.68
C TRP A 71 -11.40 -17.15 -22.31
N LYS A 72 -12.31 -17.84 -23.00
CA LYS A 72 -13.42 -17.21 -23.75
C LYS A 72 -12.94 -16.10 -24.70
N SER A 73 -11.82 -16.34 -25.38
CA SER A 73 -11.15 -15.37 -26.27
C SER A 73 -10.55 -14.14 -25.58
N THR A 74 -10.62 -14.03 -24.25
CA THR A 74 -9.98 -12.96 -23.49
C THR A 74 -8.62 -13.41 -22.99
N LYS A 75 -7.58 -12.58 -23.21
CA LYS A 75 -6.23 -12.88 -22.73
C LYS A 75 -6.18 -12.70 -21.20
N LEU A 76 -5.82 -13.76 -20.49
CA LEU A 76 -5.69 -13.74 -19.03
C LEU A 76 -4.24 -13.67 -18.57
N PHE A 77 -3.30 -14.12 -19.40
CA PHE A 77 -1.87 -14.10 -19.10
C PHE A 77 -1.04 -13.91 -20.37
N ASP A 78 0.02 -13.12 -20.26
CA ASP A 78 1.05 -12.93 -21.28
C ASP A 78 2.37 -12.73 -20.54
N GLY A 79 3.35 -13.60 -20.79
CA GLY A 79 4.58 -13.63 -20.02
C GLY A 79 5.58 -14.66 -20.55
N CYS A 80 6.52 -15.10 -19.72
CA CYS A 80 7.59 -16.01 -20.11
C CYS A 80 7.69 -17.21 -19.18
N ILE A 81 7.72 -18.42 -19.76
CA ILE A 81 8.05 -19.66 -19.03
C ILE A 81 9.49 -19.57 -18.50
N ARG A 82 9.70 -19.96 -17.23
CA ARG A 82 11.03 -20.33 -16.72
C ARG A 82 11.19 -21.84 -16.69
N ALA A 83 12.44 -22.30 -16.60
CA ALA A 83 12.80 -23.70 -16.69
C ALA A 83 11.86 -24.60 -15.85
N PRO A 84 11.31 -25.68 -16.45
CA PRO A 84 10.33 -26.54 -15.78
C PRO A 84 10.98 -27.31 -14.62
N ARG A 85 10.15 -27.71 -13.65
CA ARG A 85 10.53 -28.71 -12.64
C ARG A 85 9.82 -30.03 -12.91
N TYR A 86 10.59 -31.10 -13.00
CA TYR A 86 10.10 -32.48 -13.17
C TYR A 86 10.42 -33.31 -11.93
N ASP A 87 9.38 -33.81 -11.26
CA ASP A 87 9.53 -34.77 -10.18
C ASP A 87 9.16 -36.18 -10.70
N ASN A 88 10.10 -37.13 -10.61
CA ASN A 88 9.92 -38.49 -11.12
C ASN A 88 9.01 -39.30 -10.19
N ARG A 89 7.95 -39.92 -10.73
CA ARG A 89 7.19 -40.96 -10.01
C ARG A 89 7.75 -42.35 -10.31
N GLN A 90 7.49 -43.31 -9.42
CA GLN A 90 7.97 -44.70 -9.53
C GLN A 90 7.48 -45.44 -10.80
N ASN A 91 6.43 -44.95 -11.48
CA ASN A 91 5.74 -45.68 -12.56
C ASN A 91 5.93 -45.11 -13.98
N LYS A 92 7.11 -44.60 -14.33
CA LYS A 92 7.44 -43.95 -15.65
C LYS A 92 6.64 -42.68 -15.98
N TYR A 93 5.76 -42.23 -15.08
CA TYR A 93 5.11 -40.93 -15.14
C TYR A 93 5.92 -39.91 -14.33
N ARG A 94 5.81 -38.64 -14.70
CA ARG A 94 6.45 -37.51 -14.05
C ARG A 94 5.40 -36.45 -13.79
N ASP A 95 5.48 -35.82 -12.63
CA ASP A 95 4.73 -34.59 -12.40
C ASP A 95 5.57 -33.44 -12.93
N LEU A 96 4.95 -32.68 -13.80
CA LEU A 96 5.50 -31.46 -14.35
C LEU A 96 4.79 -30.29 -13.68
N VAL A 97 5.57 -29.45 -13.02
CA VAL A 97 5.16 -28.12 -12.60
C VAL A 97 5.98 -27.12 -13.38
N THR A 98 5.31 -26.34 -14.23
CA THR A 98 5.93 -25.29 -15.04
C THR A 98 5.34 -23.95 -14.61
N THR A 99 6.21 -22.98 -14.36
CA THR A 99 5.80 -21.61 -14.05
C THR A 99 6.19 -20.67 -15.19
N ALA A 100 5.27 -19.78 -15.54
CA ALA A 100 5.54 -18.62 -16.36
C ALA A 100 5.32 -17.37 -15.51
N TYR A 101 6.21 -16.40 -15.64
CA TYR A 101 6.10 -15.12 -14.94
C TYR A 101 5.69 -14.02 -15.92
N GLY A 102 5.00 -13.01 -15.41
CA GLY A 102 4.70 -11.81 -16.15
C GLY A 102 5.96 -11.05 -16.58
N TRP A 103 5.75 -10.06 -17.44
CA TRP A 103 6.80 -9.29 -18.08
C TRP A 103 7.60 -8.41 -17.11
N GLU A 104 7.12 -8.19 -15.89
CA GLU A 104 7.86 -7.54 -14.80
C GLU A 104 9.14 -8.30 -14.41
N LYS A 105 9.17 -9.63 -14.54
CA LYS A 105 10.40 -10.41 -14.28
C LYS A 105 11.47 -10.21 -15.36
N GLU A 106 11.06 -9.89 -16.58
CA GLU A 106 12.00 -9.48 -17.64
C GLU A 106 12.59 -8.11 -17.30
N LEU A 107 11.75 -7.14 -16.92
CA LEU A 107 12.20 -5.81 -16.49
C LEU A 107 13.13 -5.86 -15.27
N ALA A 108 12.95 -6.86 -14.39
CA ALA A 108 13.82 -7.11 -13.25
C ALA A 108 15.15 -7.82 -13.62
N ALA A 109 15.33 -8.22 -14.88
CA ALA A 109 16.56 -8.82 -15.38
C ALA A 109 17.39 -7.84 -16.23
N ILE A 110 16.76 -6.82 -16.82
CA ILE A 110 17.44 -5.80 -17.64
C ILE A 110 18.14 -4.80 -16.72
N GLN A 111 19.47 -4.82 -16.73
CA GLN A 111 20.32 -3.93 -15.93
C GLN A 111 20.57 -2.61 -16.68
N LEU A 112 20.25 -1.49 -16.04
CA LEU A 112 20.51 -0.12 -16.51
C LEU A 112 22.00 0.22 -16.49
N ASP A 113 22.77 -0.40 -15.61
CA ASP A 113 24.24 -0.20 -15.51
C ASP A 113 24.99 -0.77 -16.73
N LEU A 114 24.32 -1.57 -17.56
CA LEU A 114 24.84 -2.04 -18.85
C LEU A 114 24.61 -1.04 -19.99
N VAL A 115 23.74 -0.05 -19.80
CA VAL A 115 23.54 1.07 -20.75
C VAL A 115 24.68 2.07 -20.60
N THR A 116 25.01 2.43 -19.36
CA THR A 116 26.10 3.34 -18.98
C THR A 116 26.69 2.90 -17.64
N PRO A 117 28.02 3.03 -17.43
CA PRO A 117 28.67 2.58 -16.20
C PRO A 117 28.12 3.19 -14.90
N GLU A 118 27.62 4.42 -14.94
CA GLU A 118 26.99 5.09 -13.79
C GLU A 118 25.47 4.88 -13.69
N GLY A 119 24.87 4.05 -14.56
CA GLY A 119 23.42 3.96 -14.75
C GLY A 119 22.86 5.12 -15.57
N VAL A 120 21.54 5.14 -15.78
CA VAL A 120 20.89 6.11 -16.66
C VAL A 120 20.58 7.39 -15.90
N GLN A 121 21.11 8.51 -16.39
CA GLN A 121 20.99 9.82 -15.76
C GLN A 121 19.92 10.66 -16.46
N TYR A 122 19.01 11.20 -15.66
CA TYR A 122 17.99 12.12 -16.11
C TYR A 122 18.18 13.45 -15.38
N ALA A 123 18.40 14.53 -16.13
CA ALA A 123 18.47 15.89 -15.61
C ALA A 123 17.27 16.69 -16.14
N ASP A 124 16.48 17.22 -15.23
CA ASP A 124 15.27 18.02 -15.47
C ASP A 124 14.34 17.38 -16.51
N LYS A 125 14.10 16.07 -16.38
CA LYS A 125 13.21 15.31 -17.26
C LYS A 125 11.89 15.05 -16.57
N SER A 126 10.79 15.14 -17.32
CA SER A 126 9.48 14.78 -16.79
C SER A 126 9.40 13.28 -16.50
N ILE A 127 8.56 12.91 -15.54
CA ILE A 127 8.24 11.50 -15.25
C ILE A 127 7.75 10.79 -16.52
N ASP A 128 6.92 11.45 -17.33
CA ASP A 128 6.50 10.97 -18.65
C ASP A 128 7.68 10.57 -19.56
N PHE A 129 8.68 11.44 -19.65
CA PHE A 129 9.86 11.20 -20.48
C PHE A 129 10.64 9.99 -19.98
N ILE A 130 10.82 9.89 -18.67
CA ILE A 130 11.55 8.78 -18.03
C ILE A 130 10.84 7.45 -18.27
N LEU A 131 9.51 7.39 -18.10
CA LEU A 131 8.72 6.19 -18.38
C LEU A 131 8.83 5.77 -19.85
N SER A 132 8.74 6.72 -20.79
CA SER A 132 8.93 6.44 -22.22
C SER A 132 10.34 5.94 -22.54
N ASP A 133 11.38 6.51 -21.94
CA ASP A 133 12.76 6.09 -22.19
C ASP A 133 13.07 4.72 -21.58
N LEU A 134 12.56 4.42 -20.37
CA LEU A 134 12.66 3.09 -19.78
C LEU A 134 11.96 2.02 -20.64
N ALA A 135 10.81 2.34 -21.24
CA ALA A 135 10.14 1.45 -22.19
C ALA A 135 10.98 1.22 -23.46
N ARG A 136 11.63 2.28 -23.99
CA ARG A 136 12.57 2.16 -25.12
C ARG A 136 13.75 1.24 -24.77
N ILE A 137 14.43 1.47 -23.65
CA ILE A 137 15.56 0.65 -23.18
C ILE A 137 15.12 -0.82 -23.01
N ALA A 138 13.93 -1.06 -22.46
CA ALA A 138 13.38 -2.41 -22.32
C ALA A 138 13.19 -3.12 -23.66
N ASN A 139 12.83 -2.40 -24.72
CA ASN A 139 12.72 -2.96 -26.07
C ASN A 139 14.08 -3.23 -26.72
N ASP A 140 15.07 -2.36 -26.47
CA ASP A 140 16.41 -2.49 -27.05
C ASP A 140 17.21 -3.65 -26.44
N MET A 141 17.02 -3.90 -25.14
CA MET A 141 17.81 -4.88 -24.37
C MET A 141 17.02 -6.15 -24.00
N GLY A 142 15.70 -6.12 -24.16
CA GLY A 142 14.83 -7.21 -23.77
C GLY A 142 14.97 -8.45 -24.64
N MET A 143 14.28 -9.51 -24.22
CA MET A 143 14.19 -10.73 -25.01
C MET A 143 13.35 -10.50 -26.28
N THR A 144 13.63 -11.27 -27.33
CA THR A 144 12.82 -11.23 -28.55
C THR A 144 11.41 -11.75 -28.28
N LYS A 145 10.41 -10.91 -28.57
CA LYS A 145 8.98 -11.20 -28.45
C LYS A 145 8.21 -10.37 -29.50
N LYS A 146 6.93 -10.70 -29.73
CA LYS A 146 6.09 -9.96 -30.69
C LYS A 146 5.59 -8.61 -30.15
N ALA A 147 5.37 -8.53 -28.84
CA ALA A 147 4.86 -7.33 -28.20
C ALA A 147 6.00 -6.42 -27.72
N THR A 148 5.84 -5.11 -27.86
CA THR A 148 6.81 -4.11 -27.40
C THR A 148 6.32 -3.39 -26.16
N TYR A 149 7.23 -3.03 -25.28
CA TYR A 149 6.93 -2.16 -24.16
C TYR A 149 6.57 -0.75 -24.64
N VAL A 150 5.55 -0.15 -24.03
CA VAL A 150 5.15 1.22 -24.32
C VAL A 150 4.62 1.90 -23.04
N TYR A 151 4.91 3.18 -22.91
CA TYR A 151 4.24 4.06 -21.98
C TYR A 151 3.20 4.88 -22.77
N ASP A 152 1.92 4.71 -22.43
CA ASP A 152 0.79 5.36 -23.10
C ASP A 152 -0.09 6.06 -22.06
N LYS A 153 -0.12 7.39 -22.12
CA LYS A 153 -0.86 8.22 -21.17
C LYS A 153 -2.37 8.00 -21.24
N THR A 154 -2.90 7.55 -22.40
CA THR A 154 -4.34 7.27 -22.55
C THR A 154 -4.78 6.04 -21.75
N LYS A 155 -3.84 5.27 -21.21
CA LYS A 155 -4.09 4.08 -20.37
C LYS A 155 -4.02 4.38 -18.87
N LEU A 156 -3.67 5.61 -18.49
CA LEU A 156 -3.62 5.99 -17.10
C LEU A 156 -5.05 6.02 -16.51
N PRO A 157 -5.30 5.34 -15.39
CA PRO A 157 -6.62 5.25 -14.79
C PRO A 157 -7.07 6.56 -14.09
N TYR A 158 -6.15 7.51 -13.88
CA TYR A 158 -6.39 8.81 -13.24
C TYR A 158 -6.13 9.95 -14.22
N TYR A 159 -7.05 10.93 -14.24
CA TYR A 159 -7.09 12.01 -15.23
C TYR A 159 -6.19 13.21 -14.91
N ASP A 160 -5.59 13.28 -13.72
CA ASP A 160 -4.67 14.39 -13.41
C ASP A 160 -3.30 14.16 -14.06
N ALA A 161 -3.22 14.53 -15.33
CA ALA A 161 -2.01 14.39 -16.15
C ALA A 161 -0.84 15.28 -15.65
N ALA A 162 -1.09 16.24 -14.76
CA ALA A 162 -0.09 17.22 -14.36
C ALA A 162 1.06 16.59 -13.56
N ILE A 163 0.78 15.61 -12.70
CA ILE A 163 1.81 14.97 -11.86
C ILE A 163 2.88 14.28 -12.71
N PHE A 164 2.51 13.66 -13.85
CA PHE A 164 3.45 12.98 -14.74
C PHE A 164 4.31 13.96 -15.56
N GLY A 165 3.87 15.22 -15.65
CA GLY A 165 4.66 16.33 -16.18
C GLY A 165 5.75 16.82 -15.23
N THR A 166 5.74 16.41 -13.96
CA THR A 166 6.72 16.84 -12.95
C THR A 166 8.14 16.50 -13.40
N THR A 167 9.01 17.51 -13.45
CA THR A 167 10.41 17.37 -13.81
C THR A 167 11.24 16.95 -12.60
N ILE A 168 12.05 15.91 -12.78
CA ILE A 168 12.98 15.42 -11.76
C ILE A 168 14.39 15.30 -12.32
N THR A 169 15.36 15.41 -11.42
CA THR A 169 16.76 15.09 -11.68
C THR A 169 17.14 13.87 -10.85
N ARG A 170 17.43 12.75 -11.51
CA ARG A 170 17.69 11.45 -10.86
C ARG A 170 18.59 10.55 -11.70
N THR A 171 19.39 9.75 -11.02
CA THR A 171 20.15 8.66 -11.63
C THR A 171 19.55 7.33 -11.20
N TYR A 172 19.22 6.47 -12.17
CA TYR A 172 18.74 5.13 -11.90
C TYR A 172 19.81 4.10 -12.26
N GLY A 173 20.29 3.39 -11.23
CA GLY A 173 21.11 2.19 -11.39
C GLY A 173 20.31 0.90 -11.14
N GLY A 174 20.98 -0.25 -11.27
CA GLY A 174 20.35 -1.55 -11.07
C GLY A 174 19.47 -1.94 -12.26
N THR A 175 18.20 -2.27 -12.05
CA THR A 175 17.28 -2.79 -13.09
C THR A 175 16.19 -1.80 -13.50
N ILE A 176 15.58 -2.02 -14.68
CA ILE A 176 14.40 -1.26 -15.09
C ILE A 176 13.28 -1.39 -14.05
N TRP A 177 13.04 -2.61 -13.54
CA TRP A 177 12.01 -2.82 -12.51
C TRP A 177 12.29 -2.03 -11.23
N SER A 178 13.53 -1.99 -10.76
CA SER A 178 13.88 -1.16 -9.59
C SER A 178 13.71 0.33 -9.85
N ALA A 179 14.02 0.82 -11.06
CA ALA A 179 13.79 2.21 -11.43
C ALA A 179 12.28 2.55 -11.43
N LEU A 180 11.44 1.67 -12.01
CA LEU A 180 9.99 1.81 -11.99
C LEU A 180 9.43 1.82 -10.56
N LYS A 181 9.90 0.92 -9.68
CA LYS A 181 9.50 0.88 -8.26
C LYS A 181 10.04 2.05 -7.45
N ASP A 182 11.12 2.67 -7.88
CA ASP A 182 11.63 3.88 -7.24
C ASP A 182 10.84 5.11 -7.67
N MET A 183 10.39 5.14 -8.93
CA MET A 183 9.54 6.20 -9.46
C MET A 183 8.13 6.23 -8.86
N THR A 184 7.60 5.12 -8.32
CA THR A 184 6.35 5.18 -7.54
C THR A 184 6.48 6.10 -6.32
N LYS A 185 7.67 6.21 -5.73
CA LYS A 185 7.90 7.11 -4.59
C LYS A 185 7.86 8.58 -4.99
N GLU A 186 8.38 8.89 -6.18
CA GLU A 186 8.29 10.24 -6.75
C GLU A 186 6.85 10.61 -7.09
N LEU A 187 6.07 9.63 -7.59
CA LEU A 187 4.64 9.79 -7.82
C LEU A 187 3.87 9.95 -6.51
N ASP A 188 4.21 9.20 -5.46
CA ASP A 188 3.62 9.37 -4.13
C ASP A 188 3.82 10.83 -3.68
N MET A 189 5.05 11.37 -3.79
CA MET A 189 5.33 12.76 -3.42
C MET A 189 4.65 13.82 -4.27
N ALA A 190 4.55 13.60 -5.59
CA ALA A 190 3.91 14.54 -6.50
C ALA A 190 2.38 14.55 -6.33
N GLU A 191 1.81 13.43 -5.89
CA GLU A 191 0.38 13.29 -5.61
C GLU A 191 0.03 13.80 -4.21
N THR A 192 -0.55 14.99 -4.16
CA THR A 192 -0.97 15.62 -2.89
C THR A 192 -2.49 15.69 -2.71
N ALA A 193 -3.26 15.40 -3.76
CA ALA A 193 -4.71 15.55 -3.76
C ALA A 193 -5.42 14.29 -3.24
N HIS A 194 -4.85 13.12 -3.52
CA HIS A 194 -5.44 11.83 -3.19
C HIS A 194 -4.59 11.06 -2.18
N ILE A 195 -5.25 10.25 -1.35
CA ILE A 195 -4.57 9.36 -0.40
C ILE A 195 -4.54 7.96 -1.02
N GLY A 196 -3.35 7.42 -1.24
CA GLY A 196 -3.15 6.10 -1.83
C GLY A 196 -1.66 5.79 -1.98
N GLU A 197 -1.35 4.56 -2.39
CA GLU A 197 0.02 4.17 -2.75
C GLU A 197 0.12 3.93 -4.25
N TRP A 198 1.21 4.39 -4.86
CA TRP A 198 1.48 4.11 -6.26
C TRP A 198 2.07 2.71 -6.46
N ALA A 199 1.56 2.03 -7.48
CA ALA A 199 2.10 0.79 -8.01
C ALA A 199 2.39 0.93 -9.52
N ILE A 200 3.14 -0.02 -10.07
CA ILE A 200 3.37 -0.12 -11.50
C ILE A 200 2.75 -1.41 -11.97
N LYS A 201 1.72 -1.30 -12.80
CA LYS A 201 1.10 -2.42 -13.49
C LYS A 201 1.78 -2.61 -14.85
N ILE A 202 2.31 -3.81 -15.10
CA ILE A 202 2.79 -4.20 -16.42
C ILE A 202 1.65 -4.92 -17.14
N ASP A 203 0.92 -4.18 -17.95
CA ASP A 203 -0.31 -4.67 -18.57
C ASP A 203 -0.05 -5.13 -20.00
N ALA A 204 0.02 -6.44 -20.17
CA ALA A 204 0.11 -7.07 -21.48
C ALA A 204 -1.24 -7.61 -21.97
N LEU A 205 -2.33 -7.43 -21.24
CA LEU A 205 -3.61 -8.11 -21.50
C LEU A 205 -4.49 -7.34 -22.49
N GLN A 206 -4.37 -6.00 -22.50
CA GLN A 206 -5.16 -5.14 -23.37
C GLN A 206 -4.77 -5.17 -24.86
N SER A 207 -3.58 -5.67 -25.21
CA SER A 207 -3.06 -5.66 -26.58
C SER A 207 -2.21 -6.89 -26.86
N ASP A 208 -2.26 -7.39 -28.09
CA ASP A 208 -1.35 -8.44 -28.57
C ASP A 208 -0.03 -7.88 -29.12
N PHE A 209 0.08 -6.56 -29.25
CA PHE A 209 1.24 -5.87 -29.80
C PHE A 209 1.99 -5.02 -28.77
N TYR A 210 1.34 -4.68 -27.66
CA TYR A 210 1.88 -3.76 -26.66
C TYR A 210 1.84 -4.35 -25.26
N ILE A 211 2.89 -4.10 -24.50
CA ILE A 211 2.98 -4.32 -23.06
C ILE A 211 3.05 -2.93 -22.43
N TYR A 212 1.98 -2.51 -21.78
CA TYR A 212 1.87 -1.17 -21.21
C TYR A 212 2.53 -1.11 -19.85
N MET A 213 3.38 -0.10 -19.63
CA MET A 213 3.86 0.27 -18.30
C MET A 213 2.90 1.30 -17.73
N ILE A 214 2.05 0.92 -16.78
CA ILE A 214 0.97 1.77 -16.26
C ILE A 214 1.21 2.03 -14.77
N PRO A 215 1.69 3.22 -14.39
CA PRO A 215 1.59 3.69 -13.02
C PRO A 215 0.11 3.78 -12.61
N ILE A 216 -0.22 3.22 -11.46
CA ILE A 216 -1.58 3.19 -10.94
C ILE A 216 -1.57 3.47 -9.44
N MET A 217 -2.39 4.41 -9.03
CA MET A 217 -2.63 4.67 -7.61
C MET A 217 -3.65 3.66 -7.09
N VAL A 218 -3.31 3.01 -5.98
CA VAL A 218 -4.26 2.18 -5.24
C VAL A 218 -5.10 3.10 -4.36
N ASN A 219 -6.22 3.56 -4.93
CA ASN A 219 -7.27 4.25 -4.23
C ASN A 219 -8.64 3.71 -4.65
N THR A 220 -9.67 4.12 -3.92
CA THR A 220 -11.07 3.72 -4.14
C THR A 220 -11.92 4.88 -4.65
N ASP A 221 -11.31 5.98 -5.09
CA ASP A 221 -12.02 7.19 -5.52
C ASP A 221 -12.63 7.04 -6.93
N LEU A 222 -12.16 6.04 -7.68
CA LEU A 222 -12.74 5.68 -8.98
C LEU A 222 -14.03 4.86 -8.81
N PRO A 223 -15.05 5.09 -9.65
CA PRO A 223 -16.29 4.33 -9.63
C PRO A 223 -16.05 2.82 -9.72
N ALA A 224 -16.76 2.06 -8.88
CA ALA A 224 -16.65 0.61 -8.89
C ALA A 224 -17.07 0.02 -10.23
N VAL A 225 -16.19 -0.78 -10.84
CA VAL A 225 -16.45 -1.43 -12.13
C VAL A 225 -17.37 -2.64 -11.99
N ARG A 226 -17.48 -3.20 -10.78
CA ARG A 226 -18.32 -4.36 -10.48
C ARG A 226 -18.71 -4.40 -9.00
N LYS A 227 -19.97 -4.77 -8.75
CA LYS A 227 -20.49 -5.05 -7.41
C LYS A 227 -20.75 -6.54 -7.24
N PHE A 228 -20.14 -7.16 -6.24
CA PHE A 228 -20.33 -8.57 -5.90
C PHE A 228 -21.29 -8.72 -4.74
N LYS A 229 -22.46 -9.34 -4.99
CA LYS A 229 -23.45 -9.65 -3.97
C LYS A 229 -23.09 -10.95 -3.24
N GLU A 230 -23.55 -11.13 -2.01
CA GLU A 230 -23.27 -12.33 -1.20
C GLU A 230 -23.62 -13.65 -1.92
N ASN A 231 -24.71 -13.67 -2.69
CA ASN A 231 -25.12 -14.86 -3.43
C ASN A 231 -24.16 -15.25 -4.56
N MET A 232 -23.26 -14.34 -4.99
CA MET A 232 -22.23 -14.58 -6.01
C MET A 232 -20.93 -15.15 -5.43
N LEU A 233 -20.77 -15.10 -4.10
CA LEU A 233 -19.53 -15.42 -3.41
C LEU A 233 -19.67 -16.73 -2.63
N THR A 234 -18.57 -17.47 -2.50
CA THR A 234 -18.49 -18.66 -1.66
C THR A 234 -18.20 -18.23 -0.22
N THR A 235 -18.96 -18.78 0.74
CA THR A 235 -18.75 -18.51 2.17
C THR A 235 -17.87 -19.59 2.83
N PRO A 236 -17.08 -19.23 3.86
CA PRO A 236 -16.87 -17.89 4.40
C PRO A 236 -15.90 -17.05 3.54
N LYS A 237 -16.04 -15.73 3.60
CA LYS A 237 -15.04 -14.78 3.06
C LYS A 237 -14.01 -14.45 4.14
N GLY A 238 -12.75 -14.27 3.75
CA GLY A 238 -11.72 -13.76 4.65
C GLY A 238 -11.80 -12.24 4.68
N ILE A 239 -12.01 -11.63 5.85
CA ILE A 239 -11.86 -10.19 6.01
C ILE A 239 -10.99 -9.91 7.23
N ARG A 240 -9.99 -9.05 7.07
CA ARG A 240 -9.04 -8.72 8.14
C ARG A 240 -8.61 -7.27 8.06
N ARG A 241 -8.32 -6.70 9.23
CA ARG A 241 -7.62 -5.43 9.35
C ARG A 241 -6.13 -5.72 9.54
N ASP A 242 -5.31 -5.16 8.67
CA ASP A 242 -3.87 -5.16 8.77
C ASP A 242 -3.42 -3.86 9.47
N TYR A 243 -2.93 -4.05 10.69
CA TYR A 243 -2.40 -2.98 11.53
C TYR A 243 -0.86 -2.90 11.47
N SER A 244 -0.20 -3.72 10.66
CA SER A 244 1.26 -3.77 10.56
C SER A 244 1.87 -2.45 10.07
N ARG A 245 1.06 -1.63 9.38
CA ARG A 245 1.44 -0.30 8.91
C ARG A 245 1.10 0.82 9.90
N LEU A 246 0.52 0.53 11.08
CA LEU A 246 0.24 1.58 12.06
C LEU A 246 1.53 2.11 12.71
N LEU A 247 1.69 3.43 12.70
CA LEU A 247 2.82 4.13 13.34
C LEU A 247 3.00 3.76 14.83
N ASN A 248 1.94 3.36 15.52
CA ASN A 248 1.96 2.94 16.92
C ASN A 248 2.70 1.59 17.17
N TYR A 249 3.03 0.82 16.14
CA TYR A 249 3.68 -0.50 16.28
C TYR A 249 5.20 -0.51 15.96
N VAL A 250 5.81 0.64 15.69
CA VAL A 250 7.25 0.71 15.34
C VAL A 250 8.11 0.81 16.61
N MET A 251 9.00 -0.16 16.82
CA MET A 251 10.01 -0.15 17.89
C MET A 251 11.33 0.47 17.37
N VAL A 252 11.87 1.50 18.04
CA VAL A 252 13.19 2.08 17.71
C VAL A 252 14.26 1.28 18.40
N ARG A 253 15.26 0.87 17.64
CA ARG A 253 16.55 0.45 18.18
C ARG A 253 17.65 1.20 17.44
N GLY A 254 18.09 2.31 18.02
CA GLY A 254 19.29 3.01 17.57
C GLY A 254 20.54 2.24 17.95
N ALA A 255 21.59 2.33 17.13
CA ALA A 255 22.92 1.86 17.50
C ALA A 255 23.53 2.80 18.55
N GLY A 256 23.78 2.29 19.76
CA GLY A 256 24.45 3.02 20.83
C GLY A 256 23.52 3.78 21.77
N THR A 257 24.02 4.06 22.97
CA THR A 257 23.40 4.73 24.13
C THR A 257 23.01 6.20 23.90
N LEU A 258 22.70 6.61 22.67
CA LEU A 258 22.29 7.96 22.32
C LEU A 258 20.80 8.16 22.67
N ILE A 259 20.57 8.73 23.84
CA ILE A 259 19.30 9.36 24.21
C ILE A 259 19.16 10.63 23.38
N ASN A 260 18.11 10.70 22.56
CA ASN A 260 17.83 11.82 21.67
C ASN A 260 17.57 13.10 22.49
N THR A 261 18.61 13.92 22.64
CA THR A 261 18.65 15.11 23.51
C THR A 261 18.33 16.40 22.76
N ARG A 262 17.91 16.32 21.48
CA ARG A 262 17.74 17.48 20.59
C ARG A 262 16.41 18.26 20.73
N PHE A 263 15.52 17.88 21.64
CA PHE A 263 14.17 18.48 21.72
C PHE A 263 13.85 19.07 23.09
N ARG A 264 14.42 20.25 23.39
CA ARG A 264 13.88 21.12 24.44
C ARG A 264 13.83 22.58 23.97
N PRO A 265 12.77 23.00 23.27
CA PRO A 265 12.13 24.27 23.59
C PRO A 265 11.24 24.08 24.83
N ASP A 266 11.09 25.14 25.63
CA ASP A 266 10.25 25.10 26.82
C ASP A 266 8.79 24.88 26.41
N PRO A 267 8.13 23.79 26.86
CA PRO A 267 6.74 23.54 26.54
C PRO A 267 5.87 24.66 27.15
N ILE A 268 4.84 25.09 26.41
CA ILE A 268 3.85 26.03 26.95
C ILE A 268 3.00 25.26 27.97
N THR A 269 3.26 25.50 29.26
CA THR A 269 2.47 24.90 30.34
C THR A 269 1.10 25.57 30.43
N LEU A 270 0.05 24.78 30.22
CA LEU A 270 -1.35 25.20 30.28
C LEU A 270 -1.91 25.11 31.69
N SER A 271 -1.46 24.13 32.47
CA SER A 271 -1.76 24.03 33.90
C SER A 271 -0.74 23.14 34.61
N GLU A 272 -0.44 23.46 35.87
CA GLU A 272 0.35 22.58 36.74
C GLU A 272 -0.23 22.67 38.15
N LYS A 273 -0.81 21.56 38.63
CA LYS A 273 -1.55 21.52 39.90
C LYS A 273 -1.24 20.30 40.73
N SER A 274 -1.14 20.51 42.04
CA SER A 274 -1.16 19.41 43.02
C SER A 274 -2.60 18.95 43.20
N ILE A 275 -2.82 17.64 43.06
CA ILE A 275 -4.13 17.02 43.22
C ILE A 275 -4.32 16.74 44.72
N VAL A 276 -5.24 17.45 45.36
CA VAL A 276 -5.38 17.40 46.83
C VAL A 276 -6.29 16.25 47.26
N THR A 277 -7.31 15.95 46.45
CA THR A 277 -8.37 14.97 46.73
C THR A 277 -8.39 13.86 45.68
N ASN A 278 -9.09 12.75 45.96
CA ASN A 278 -9.26 11.67 44.97
C ASN A 278 -10.31 11.99 43.90
N SER A 279 -10.94 13.17 43.96
CA SER A 279 -11.75 13.73 42.90
C SER A 279 -11.48 15.23 42.91
N ASP A 280 -10.77 15.73 41.89
CA ASP A 280 -10.37 17.13 41.80
C ASP A 280 -10.69 17.66 40.40
N GLU A 281 -11.30 18.83 40.33
CA GLU A 281 -11.78 19.45 39.09
C GLU A 281 -11.28 20.88 38.97
N PHE A 282 -10.63 21.22 37.86
CA PHE A 282 -10.00 22.53 37.71
C PHE A 282 -10.07 23.07 36.28
N TYR A 283 -10.02 24.40 36.19
CA TYR A 283 -9.87 25.11 34.92
C TYR A 283 -8.41 25.09 34.47
N ALA A 284 -8.20 25.15 33.16
CA ALA A 284 -6.90 25.44 32.57
C ALA A 284 -6.47 26.86 32.98
N ASP A 285 -5.22 27.04 33.36
CA ASP A 285 -4.69 28.35 33.76
C ASP A 285 -4.38 29.21 32.53
N VAL A 286 -4.06 28.56 31.40
CA VAL A 286 -3.83 29.17 30.09
C VAL A 286 -4.57 28.37 29.00
N GLN A 287 -5.09 29.07 28.00
CA GLN A 287 -5.69 28.44 26.82
C GLN A 287 -4.62 27.97 25.83
N PRO A 288 -4.87 26.91 25.04
CA PRO A 288 -3.98 26.55 23.94
C PRO A 288 -3.76 27.74 23.00
N SER A 289 -2.52 27.92 22.50
CA SER A 289 -2.21 29.02 21.58
C SER A 289 -2.82 28.81 20.18
N SER A 290 -3.11 27.56 19.84
CA SER A 290 -3.77 27.09 18.63
C SER A 290 -4.46 25.75 18.89
N ARG A 291 -5.17 25.18 17.90
CA ARG A 291 -5.76 23.84 18.01
C ARG A 291 -4.64 22.77 18.12
N ALA A 292 -4.38 22.29 19.34
CA ALA A 292 -3.22 21.44 19.64
C ALA A 292 -3.59 20.22 20.51
N TYR A 293 -2.78 19.16 20.43
CA TYR A 293 -2.84 18.08 21.42
C TYR A 293 -2.25 18.56 22.75
N LEU A 294 -2.68 17.96 23.84
CA LEU A 294 -2.14 18.24 25.16
C LEU A 294 -1.27 17.08 25.61
N ARG A 295 -0.13 17.39 26.24
CA ARG A 295 0.65 16.43 27.00
C ARG A 295 0.26 16.54 28.47
N ILE A 296 -0.28 15.47 29.01
CA ILE A 296 -0.69 15.37 30.41
C ILE A 296 0.29 14.46 31.13
N ALA A 297 1.09 15.04 32.02
CA ALA A 297 2.04 14.32 32.86
C ALA A 297 1.50 14.22 34.29
N ILE A 298 1.37 13.00 34.81
CA ILE A 298 1.13 12.77 36.23
C ILE A 298 2.44 12.36 36.88
N LYS A 299 2.83 13.06 37.94
CA LYS A 299 3.93 12.70 38.82
C LYS A 299 3.37 12.14 40.12
N ASN A 300 3.79 10.93 40.48
CA ASN A 300 3.41 10.28 41.74
C ASN A 300 4.58 10.34 42.73
N PRO A 301 4.64 11.37 43.61
CA PRO A 301 5.67 11.45 44.63
C PRO A 301 5.37 10.56 45.86
N THR A 302 4.24 9.86 45.89
CA THR A 302 3.84 9.05 47.05
C THR A 302 4.62 7.74 47.13
N SER A 303 4.51 7.05 48.27
CA SER A 303 5.19 5.77 48.52
C SER A 303 4.49 4.55 47.94
N ALA A 304 3.34 4.73 47.27
CA ALA A 304 2.55 3.64 46.70
C ALA A 304 2.22 3.92 45.22
N ASP A 305 2.11 2.85 44.43
CA ASP A 305 1.64 2.93 43.06
C ASP A 305 0.21 3.46 43.02
N LYS A 306 -0.11 4.27 42.00
CA LYS A 306 -1.42 4.88 41.85
C LYS A 306 -1.98 4.67 40.45
N GLY A 307 -3.27 4.41 40.39
CA GLY A 307 -4.05 4.32 39.17
C GLY A 307 -5.31 5.15 39.27
N GLY A 308 -5.74 5.72 38.16
CA GLY A 308 -6.85 6.65 38.16
C GLY A 308 -7.16 7.17 36.78
N PHE A 309 -8.19 8.00 36.70
CA PHE A 309 -8.66 8.57 35.45
C PHE A 309 -8.38 10.07 35.38
N VAL A 310 -8.13 10.54 34.17
CA VAL A 310 -8.14 11.97 33.84
C VAL A 310 -9.16 12.17 32.73
N THR A 311 -10.02 13.17 32.90
CA THR A 311 -10.94 13.64 31.89
C THR A 311 -10.54 15.06 31.47
N VAL A 312 -10.53 15.31 30.17
CA VAL A 312 -10.22 16.60 29.56
C VAL A 312 -11.45 17.09 28.80
N ASN A 313 -11.91 18.29 29.13
CA ASN A 313 -13.06 18.95 28.51
C ASN A 313 -12.64 20.23 27.79
N GLY A 314 -13.15 20.43 26.58
CA GLY A 314 -12.89 21.65 25.82
C GLY A 314 -13.62 21.67 24.48
N SER A 315 -13.07 22.38 23.50
CA SER A 315 -13.61 22.44 22.14
C SER A 315 -12.50 22.50 21.10
N ASP A 316 -12.81 22.06 19.88
CA ASP A 316 -11.96 22.16 18.70
C ASP A 316 -11.89 23.58 18.09
N GLY A 317 -12.67 24.53 18.63
CA GLY A 317 -12.76 25.92 18.14
C GLY A 317 -13.83 26.14 17.06
N GLN A 318 -14.59 25.11 16.69
CA GLN A 318 -15.70 25.14 15.73
C GLN A 318 -17.06 24.86 16.40
N LEU A 319 -17.17 25.16 17.70
CA LEU A 319 -18.35 24.91 18.55
C LEU A 319 -18.64 23.41 18.85
N ASN A 320 -17.75 22.49 18.50
CA ASN A 320 -17.87 21.10 18.93
C ASN A 320 -17.28 20.94 20.34
N GLU A 321 -18.07 20.39 21.26
CA GLU A 321 -17.59 20.03 22.60
C GLU A 321 -16.79 18.72 22.53
N LEU A 322 -15.59 18.73 23.08
CA LEU A 322 -14.69 17.59 23.14
C LEU A 322 -14.53 17.14 24.59
N THR A 323 -14.79 15.86 24.84
CA THR A 323 -14.54 15.20 26.12
C THR A 323 -13.71 13.96 25.90
N GLU A 324 -12.54 13.88 26.55
CA GLU A 324 -11.67 12.71 26.51
C GLU A 324 -11.42 12.20 27.91
N ARG A 325 -11.63 10.90 28.16
CA ARG A 325 -11.31 10.25 29.42
C ARG A 325 -10.34 9.11 29.20
N PHE A 326 -9.25 9.07 29.97
CA PHE A 326 -8.25 8.01 29.89
C PHE A 326 -7.76 7.60 31.28
N HIS A 327 -7.24 6.37 31.36
CA HIS A 327 -6.71 5.78 32.59
C HIS A 327 -5.17 5.79 32.57
N LEU A 328 -4.54 6.13 33.69
CA LEU A 328 -3.10 6.02 33.88
C LEU A 328 -2.74 5.17 35.09
N TRP A 329 -1.53 4.59 35.09
CA TRP A 329 -0.98 3.84 36.22
C TRP A 329 0.47 4.25 36.47
N VAL A 330 0.69 5.06 37.50
CA VAL A 330 1.99 5.66 37.82
C VAL A 330 2.58 5.03 39.07
N ARG A 331 3.74 4.38 38.93
CA ARG A 331 4.47 3.79 40.06
C ARG A 331 4.93 4.85 41.05
N ALA A 332 5.13 4.44 42.30
CA ALA A 332 5.70 5.29 43.35
C ALA A 332 7.03 5.94 42.89
N GLY A 333 7.15 7.25 43.09
CA GLY A 333 8.34 8.04 42.71
C GLY A 333 8.52 8.27 41.20
N GLN A 334 7.61 7.80 40.35
CA GLN A 334 7.71 7.92 38.89
C GLN A 334 6.78 9.00 38.34
N SER A 335 6.93 9.30 37.05
CA SER A 335 5.99 10.09 36.27
C SER A 335 5.59 9.33 35.02
N GLN A 336 4.34 9.50 34.59
CA GLN A 336 3.85 8.98 33.33
C GLN A 336 3.18 10.10 32.55
N GLU A 337 3.35 10.06 31.23
CA GLU A 337 2.76 11.02 30.30
C GLU A 337 1.69 10.34 29.46
N HIS A 338 0.62 11.09 29.19
CA HIS A 338 -0.43 10.80 28.22
C HIS A 338 -0.50 11.94 27.21
N LEU A 339 -0.77 11.61 25.96
CA LEU A 339 -1.09 12.61 24.95
C LEU A 339 -2.57 12.47 24.62
N THR A 340 -3.29 13.58 24.59
CA THR A 340 -4.70 13.55 24.24
C THR A 340 -4.90 12.98 22.84
N ASN A 341 -5.99 12.25 22.65
CA ASN A 341 -6.49 11.79 21.36
C ASN A 341 -7.15 12.94 20.58
N ASN A 342 -7.61 13.97 21.30
CA ASN A 342 -8.24 15.16 20.73
C ASN A 342 -7.32 16.37 20.69
N ARG A 343 -7.51 17.25 19.69
CA ARG A 343 -6.88 18.57 19.63
C ARG A 343 -7.83 19.64 20.13
N TYR A 344 -7.40 20.36 21.15
CA TYR A 344 -8.17 21.40 21.81
C TYR A 344 -7.69 22.77 21.33
N ALA A 345 -8.61 23.59 20.83
CA ALA A 345 -8.37 25.01 20.57
C ALA A 345 -8.74 25.86 21.77
N THR A 346 -9.75 25.41 22.53
CA THR A 346 -10.14 26.01 23.80
C THR A 346 -10.34 24.93 24.84
N LEU A 347 -9.89 25.21 26.05
CA LEU A 347 -10.07 24.42 27.25
C LEU A 347 -10.98 25.24 28.15
N SER A 348 -12.22 24.80 28.36
CA SER A 348 -13.38 25.59 28.83
C SER A 348 -14.20 26.25 27.71
N GLY A 349 -15.27 25.56 27.32
CA GLY A 349 -16.48 26.16 26.75
C GLY A 349 -17.62 25.94 27.75
N GLY A 350 -18.29 27.02 28.18
CA GLY A 350 -19.45 26.92 29.08
C GLY A 350 -19.13 26.56 30.55
N ALA A 351 -20.01 25.75 31.17
CA ALA A 351 -20.08 25.50 32.62
C ALA A 351 -19.17 24.36 33.15
N LEU A 352 -18.35 23.74 32.29
CA LEU A 352 -17.56 22.55 32.64
C LEU A 352 -16.10 22.89 32.96
N LYS A 353 -15.53 22.19 33.94
CA LYS A 353 -14.10 22.27 34.31
C LYS A 353 -13.25 21.60 33.23
N ALA A 354 -12.11 22.20 32.88
CA ALA A 354 -11.25 21.72 31.79
C ALA A 354 -10.63 20.35 32.10
N PHE A 355 -10.34 20.07 33.37
CA PHE A 355 -9.74 18.82 33.81
C PHE A 355 -10.48 18.27 35.02
N VAL A 356 -10.75 16.97 34.99
CA VAL A 356 -11.28 16.19 36.13
C VAL A 356 -10.33 15.04 36.38
N THR A 357 -9.90 14.86 37.62
CA THR A 357 -8.97 13.79 38.01
C THR A 357 -9.61 12.91 39.08
N GLU A 358 -9.51 11.59 38.92
CA GLU A 358 -10.06 10.59 39.84
C GLU A 358 -8.95 9.67 40.35
N SER A 359 -8.90 9.44 41.67
CA SER A 359 -7.96 8.56 42.39
C SER A 359 -6.48 9.01 42.45
N TRP A 360 -6.22 10.30 42.19
CA TRP A 360 -4.86 10.85 42.11
C TRP A 360 -4.41 11.72 43.30
N ALA A 361 -5.05 11.62 44.47
CA ALA A 361 -4.70 12.45 45.64
C ALA A 361 -3.21 12.39 46.00
N GLY A 362 -2.57 13.52 46.22
CA GLY A 362 -1.13 13.62 46.52
C GLY A 362 -0.21 13.48 45.30
N CYS A 363 -0.75 13.36 44.09
CA CYS A 363 0.02 13.48 42.85
C CYS A 363 0.06 14.94 42.34
N THR A 364 0.90 15.19 41.33
CA THR A 364 0.90 16.45 40.58
C THR A 364 0.55 16.16 39.13
N ILE A 365 -0.38 16.92 38.57
CA ILE A 365 -0.70 16.91 37.16
C ILE A 365 -0.13 18.15 36.51
N LYS A 366 0.57 17.95 35.40
CA LYS A 366 1.05 19.01 34.52
C LYS A 366 0.46 18.79 33.14
N VAL A 367 -0.12 19.84 32.58
CA VAL A 367 -0.69 19.85 31.25
C VAL A 367 0.05 20.88 30.43
N ASP A 368 0.70 20.42 29.38
CA ASP A 368 1.42 21.26 28.43
C ASP A 368 0.74 21.20 27.07
N GLU A 369 0.80 22.29 26.32
CA GLU A 369 0.59 22.23 24.88
C GLU A 369 1.70 21.34 24.29
N ALA A 370 1.31 20.32 23.51
CA ALA A 370 2.26 19.57 22.71
C ALA A 370 2.75 20.51 21.58
N SER A 371 3.75 21.32 21.89
CA SER A 371 4.30 22.36 21.02
C SER A 371 5.67 21.96 20.48
N ASN A 372 5.87 22.18 19.18
CA ASN A 372 7.18 22.39 18.59
C ASN A 372 7.17 23.84 18.09
N ALA A 373 7.78 24.76 18.84
CA ALA A 373 7.75 26.17 18.48
C ALA A 373 8.58 26.45 17.21
N MET A 374 8.03 27.25 16.28
CA MET A 374 8.73 28.44 15.78
C MET A 374 7.75 29.58 15.51
N LYS A 375 8.25 30.79 15.77
CA LYS A 375 7.53 32.07 15.76
C LYS A 375 7.87 32.77 14.44
N GLY A 376 6.87 32.97 13.58
CA GLY A 376 7.02 33.72 12.33
C GLY A 376 6.54 32.92 11.11
N SER A 377 5.22 32.99 10.88
CA SER A 377 4.46 32.46 9.73
C SER A 377 4.66 30.97 9.39
N GLU A 378 3.59 30.20 9.63
CA GLU A 378 3.35 28.78 9.24
C GLU A 378 3.67 27.72 10.31
N ILE A 379 2.85 26.64 10.32
CA ILE A 379 2.14 26.08 11.50
C ILE A 379 2.86 24.98 12.31
N TYR A 380 2.50 24.97 13.60
CA TYR A 380 2.71 24.07 14.73
C TYR A 380 2.63 22.54 14.50
N PHE A 381 3.58 21.80 15.07
CA PHE A 381 3.60 20.33 15.00
C PHE A 381 2.86 19.66 16.16
N SER A 382 2.03 18.67 15.80
CA SER A 382 1.20 17.82 16.66
C SER A 382 1.89 16.45 16.92
N VAL A 383 1.22 15.44 17.50
CA VAL A 383 1.72 14.04 17.59
C VAL A 383 2.16 13.49 16.22
N ALA A 384 1.60 14.03 15.12
CA ALA A 384 2.09 13.80 13.77
C ALA A 384 3.57 14.19 13.59
N GLY A 385 4.08 15.24 14.24
CA GLY A 385 5.51 15.63 14.21
C GLY A 385 6.46 14.61 14.87
N ARG A 386 5.96 13.83 15.84
CA ARG A 386 6.68 12.67 16.43
C ARG A 386 6.73 11.52 15.42
N SER A 387 5.60 11.21 14.78
CA SER A 387 5.49 10.21 13.72
C SER A 387 6.30 10.56 12.47
N VAL A 388 6.34 11.82 12.06
CA VAL A 388 7.09 12.37 10.92
C VAL A 388 8.60 12.27 11.15
N ASN A 389 9.08 12.60 12.35
CA ASN A 389 10.50 12.46 12.68
C ASN A 389 10.93 10.99 12.91
N ASP A 390 10.08 10.15 13.50
CA ASP A 390 10.38 8.72 13.67
C ASP A 390 10.35 7.95 12.33
N PHE A 391 9.50 8.36 11.38
CA PHE A 391 9.48 7.81 10.02
C PHE A 391 10.77 8.11 9.25
N GLY A 392 11.27 9.36 9.34
CA GLY A 392 12.56 9.76 8.75
C GLY A 392 13.77 8.97 9.27
N VAL A 393 13.64 8.30 10.42
CA VAL A 393 14.71 7.53 11.07
C VAL A 393 14.56 6.01 10.87
N ARG A 394 13.37 5.49 10.53
CA ARG A 394 13.07 4.03 10.58
C ARG A 394 12.41 3.40 9.36
N GLY A 395 11.97 4.18 8.37
CA GLY A 395 11.79 3.58 7.04
C GLY A 395 13.11 2.96 6.60
N VAL A 396 13.10 1.96 5.73
CA VAL A 396 14.28 1.76 4.85
C VAL A 396 14.53 3.15 4.29
N THR A 397 15.56 3.86 4.78
CA THR A 397 15.88 5.22 4.36
C THR A 397 15.64 5.24 2.87
N ILE A 398 14.65 6.00 2.41
CA ILE A 398 14.48 6.19 0.98
C ILE A 398 15.70 7.03 0.63
N ARG A 399 16.81 6.36 0.37
CA ARG A 399 18.06 6.98 -0.02
C ARG A 399 17.71 7.82 -1.24
N ASN A 400 18.08 9.10 -1.18
CA ASN A 400 17.93 10.04 -2.29
C ASN A 400 16.48 10.50 -2.59
N ILE A 401 15.66 10.77 -1.57
CA ILE A 401 14.49 11.65 -1.80
C ILE A 401 14.97 13.09 -1.94
N ASN A 402 14.58 13.75 -3.03
CA ASN A 402 14.78 15.19 -3.20
C ASN A 402 13.64 15.98 -2.54
N LEU A 403 13.74 16.20 -1.23
CA LEU A 403 12.87 17.10 -0.46
C LEU A 403 13.41 18.54 -0.50
N ASP A 404 13.51 19.12 -1.70
CA ASP A 404 14.12 20.44 -1.94
C ASP A 404 13.29 21.63 -1.40
N THR A 405 12.00 21.42 -1.11
CA THR A 405 11.13 22.46 -0.53
C THR A 405 10.38 21.94 0.70
N GLN A 406 10.17 22.83 1.67
CA GLN A 406 9.38 22.53 2.88
C GLN A 406 7.95 22.08 2.53
N LEU A 407 7.35 22.66 1.48
CA LEU A 407 6.03 22.26 0.99
C LEU A 407 5.96 20.79 0.57
N LYS A 408 7.00 20.28 -0.12
CA LYS A 408 7.08 18.86 -0.50
C LYS A 408 7.28 17.96 0.71
N VAL A 409 8.08 18.41 1.69
CA VAL A 409 8.26 17.71 2.97
C VAL A 409 6.90 17.56 3.67
N ASP A 410 6.16 18.66 3.81
CA ASP A 410 4.90 18.71 4.55
C ASP A 410 3.79 17.92 3.85
N ALA A 411 3.70 18.01 2.53
CA ALA A 411 2.71 17.28 1.74
C ALA A 411 2.97 15.75 1.81
N TYR A 412 4.21 15.32 1.61
CA TYR A 412 4.59 13.92 1.69
C TYR A 412 4.42 13.36 3.12
N ALA A 413 4.83 14.13 4.13
CA ALA A 413 4.60 13.80 5.53
C ALA A 413 3.09 13.66 5.84
N GLY A 414 2.26 14.57 5.33
CA GLY A 414 0.81 14.53 5.52
C GLY A 414 0.15 13.32 4.85
N GLN A 415 0.59 12.94 3.65
CA GLN A 415 0.10 11.75 2.95
C GLN A 415 0.52 10.47 3.68
N LEU A 416 1.79 10.37 4.09
CA LEU A 416 2.30 9.23 4.85
C LEU A 416 1.60 9.10 6.21
N VAL A 417 1.40 10.18 6.95
CA VAL A 417 0.63 10.12 8.21
C VAL A 417 -0.76 9.56 7.94
N ARG A 418 -1.47 10.04 6.92
CA ARG A 418 -2.81 9.52 6.59
C ARG A 418 -2.81 8.03 6.21
N MET A 419 -1.85 7.60 5.39
CA MET A 419 -1.74 6.19 4.97
C MET A 419 -1.34 5.25 6.11
N TYR A 420 -0.52 5.72 7.06
CA TYR A 420 -0.01 4.92 8.17
C TYR A 420 -0.85 5.04 9.45
N HIS A 421 -1.85 5.94 9.47
CA HIS A 421 -2.87 6.01 10.52
C HIS A 421 -4.17 5.30 10.15
N ALA A 422 -4.40 5.01 8.86
CA ALA A 422 -5.55 4.22 8.41
C ALA A 422 -5.20 2.71 8.35
N PRO A 423 -5.84 1.84 9.16
CA PRO A 423 -5.70 0.40 8.99
C PRO A 423 -6.10 -0.03 7.58
N LEU A 424 -5.31 -0.91 6.97
CA LEU A 424 -5.68 -1.53 5.71
C LEU A 424 -6.71 -2.63 5.98
N VAL A 425 -7.85 -2.59 5.29
CA VAL A 425 -8.81 -3.70 5.30
C VAL A 425 -8.56 -4.54 4.07
N HIS A 426 -8.23 -5.82 4.28
CA HIS A 426 -8.12 -6.81 3.22
C HIS A 426 -9.37 -7.69 3.21
N ILE A 427 -9.87 -7.97 2.01
CA ILE A 427 -10.93 -8.94 1.79
C ILE A 427 -10.47 -9.96 0.73
N ASP A 428 -10.53 -11.23 1.12
CA ASP A 428 -10.29 -12.40 0.27
C ASP A 428 -11.64 -13.07 0.01
N ALA A 429 -12.07 -13.09 -1.26
CA ALA A 429 -13.35 -13.65 -1.65
C ALA A 429 -13.21 -14.60 -2.84
N ALA A 430 -13.80 -15.79 -2.71
CA ALA A 430 -13.97 -16.72 -3.82
C ALA A 430 -15.32 -16.48 -4.51
N ILE A 431 -15.30 -16.40 -5.83
CA ILE A 431 -16.49 -16.21 -6.67
C ILE A 431 -17.00 -17.59 -7.08
N LYS A 432 -18.31 -17.81 -6.99
CA LYS A 432 -18.89 -19.11 -7.39
C LYS A 432 -18.68 -19.32 -8.91
N PRO A 433 -18.42 -20.56 -9.35
CA PRO A 433 -18.03 -20.85 -10.75
C PRO A 433 -18.98 -20.27 -11.81
N GLU A 434 -20.29 -20.22 -11.55
CA GLU A 434 -21.28 -19.68 -12.48
C GLU A 434 -21.21 -18.16 -12.69
N TYR A 435 -20.55 -17.42 -11.79
CA TYR A 435 -20.35 -15.97 -11.88
C TYR A 435 -18.91 -15.58 -12.28
N ALA A 436 -18.02 -16.56 -12.46
CA ALA A 436 -16.65 -16.33 -12.87
C ALA A 436 -16.59 -15.77 -14.30
N ASN A 437 -15.79 -14.72 -14.51
CA ASN A 437 -15.69 -14.02 -15.80
C ASN A 437 -14.23 -13.63 -16.09
N PRO A 438 -13.75 -13.68 -17.35
CA PRO A 438 -12.42 -13.18 -17.72
C PRO A 438 -12.19 -11.66 -17.55
N ASP A 439 -13.12 -10.89 -16.99
CA ASP A 439 -12.94 -9.45 -16.79
C ASP A 439 -11.69 -9.15 -15.97
N GLU A 440 -10.89 -8.22 -16.44
CA GLU A 440 -9.74 -7.72 -15.68
C GLU A 440 -10.19 -6.78 -14.57
N LEU A 441 -9.99 -7.19 -13.32
CA LEU A 441 -10.33 -6.39 -12.14
C LEU A 441 -9.11 -5.77 -11.46
N ILE A 442 -7.89 -6.27 -11.73
CA ILE A 442 -6.65 -5.78 -11.10
C ILE A 442 -6.51 -4.26 -11.27
N GLY A 443 -6.31 -3.57 -10.14
CA GLY A 443 -6.16 -2.12 -10.08
C GLY A 443 -7.47 -1.35 -10.16
N LYS A 444 -8.62 -2.02 -10.31
CA LYS A 444 -9.93 -1.37 -10.40
C LYS A 444 -10.68 -1.46 -9.09
N THR A 445 -11.52 -0.45 -8.84
CA THR A 445 -12.43 -0.44 -7.70
C THR A 445 -13.55 -1.45 -7.92
N ILE A 446 -13.84 -2.26 -6.90
CA ILE A 446 -14.95 -3.20 -6.85
C ILE A 446 -15.70 -3.04 -5.54
N THR A 447 -17.02 -3.26 -5.56
CA THR A 447 -17.86 -3.17 -4.36
C THR A 447 -18.09 -4.56 -3.77
N LEU A 448 -17.79 -4.71 -2.48
CA LEU A 448 -17.99 -5.94 -1.70
C LEU A 448 -18.69 -5.62 -0.38
N PHE A 449 -19.40 -6.59 0.19
CA PHE A 449 -19.97 -6.45 1.53
C PHE A 449 -18.87 -6.56 2.59
N ASP A 450 -18.72 -5.51 3.40
CA ASP A 450 -17.76 -5.40 4.51
C ASP A 450 -18.45 -5.72 5.83
N ASN A 451 -18.05 -6.83 6.46
CA ASN A 451 -18.60 -7.27 7.75
C ASN A 451 -18.31 -6.32 8.91
N PHE A 452 -17.30 -5.45 8.82
CA PHE A 452 -16.99 -4.46 9.85
C PHE A 452 -17.95 -3.27 9.81
N GLN A 453 -18.35 -2.82 8.61
CA GLN A 453 -19.32 -1.73 8.44
C GLN A 453 -20.76 -2.23 8.34
N ASN A 454 -20.95 -3.54 8.15
CA ASN A 454 -22.25 -4.17 7.89
C ASN A 454 -22.98 -3.53 6.69
N ASP A 455 -22.20 -3.11 5.68
CA ASP A 455 -22.69 -2.52 4.44
C ASP A 455 -21.73 -2.85 3.28
N PHE A 456 -22.11 -2.48 2.06
CA PHE A 456 -21.25 -2.51 0.90
C PHE A 456 -20.22 -1.38 0.94
N SER A 457 -18.96 -1.75 0.79
CA SER A 457 -17.84 -0.82 0.70
C SER A 457 -17.05 -1.07 -0.59
N ASP A 458 -16.38 -0.03 -1.06
CA ASP A 458 -15.51 -0.11 -2.21
C ASP A 458 -14.09 -0.51 -1.81
N PHE A 459 -13.48 -1.38 -2.62
CA PHE A 459 -12.13 -1.90 -2.44
C PHE A 459 -11.41 -1.88 -3.79
N THR A 460 -10.11 -1.57 -3.79
CA THR A 460 -9.26 -1.76 -4.97
C THR A 460 -8.86 -3.23 -5.06
N CYS A 461 -9.15 -3.89 -6.18
CA CYS A 461 -8.73 -5.27 -6.40
C CYS A 461 -7.22 -5.32 -6.65
N ILE A 462 -6.47 -5.97 -5.75
CA ILE A 462 -5.00 -6.04 -5.79
C ILE A 462 -4.47 -7.39 -6.26
N LYS A 463 -5.30 -8.43 -6.19
CA LYS A 463 -4.98 -9.77 -6.67
C LYS A 463 -6.23 -10.45 -7.22
N GLN A 464 -6.08 -11.18 -8.31
CA GLN A 464 -7.14 -11.93 -8.96
C GLN A 464 -6.55 -13.25 -9.44
N ARG A 465 -7.15 -14.35 -9.01
CA ARG A 465 -6.69 -15.71 -9.30
C ARG A 465 -7.76 -16.48 -10.06
N TYR A 466 -7.33 -17.22 -11.06
CA TYR A 466 -8.14 -18.20 -11.77
C TYR A 466 -7.51 -19.57 -11.66
N TYR A 467 -8.31 -20.58 -11.34
CA TYR A 467 -7.89 -21.97 -11.37
C TYR A 467 -8.77 -22.76 -12.32
N PHE A 468 -8.11 -23.45 -13.27
CA PHE A 468 -8.72 -24.24 -14.33
C PHE A 468 -8.38 -25.71 -14.10
N GLU A 469 -9.40 -26.55 -13.92
CA GLU A 469 -9.24 -28.00 -13.85
C GLU A 469 -10.41 -28.70 -14.54
N GLY A 470 -10.11 -29.40 -15.64
CA GLY A 470 -11.15 -29.97 -16.50
C GLY A 470 -12.09 -28.87 -17.03
N PRO A 471 -13.42 -29.02 -16.92
CA PRO A 471 -14.39 -27.99 -17.33
C PRO A 471 -14.64 -26.93 -16.25
N GLN A 472 -14.06 -27.06 -15.05
CA GLN A 472 -14.33 -26.16 -13.93
C GLN A 472 -13.35 -24.98 -13.95
N VAL A 473 -13.89 -23.79 -13.66
CA VAL A 473 -13.12 -22.58 -13.44
C VAL A 473 -13.55 -22.00 -12.12
N THR A 474 -12.59 -21.77 -11.22
CA THR A 474 -12.81 -21.02 -9.98
C THR A 474 -12.05 -19.71 -10.05
N GLU A 475 -12.67 -18.65 -9.53
CA GLU A 475 -12.09 -17.32 -9.48
C GLU A 475 -12.03 -16.87 -8.01
N SER A 476 -10.94 -16.25 -7.61
CA SER A 476 -10.84 -15.57 -6.31
C SER A 476 -10.18 -14.22 -6.45
N ILE A 477 -10.56 -13.30 -5.57
CA ILE A 477 -10.07 -11.92 -5.54
C ILE A 477 -9.56 -11.59 -4.14
N THR A 478 -8.44 -10.87 -4.10
CA THR A 478 -8.01 -10.14 -2.91
C THR A 478 -8.14 -8.66 -3.23
N ALA A 479 -8.91 -7.95 -2.42
CA ALA A 479 -9.09 -6.52 -2.54
C ALA A 479 -8.70 -5.83 -1.24
N MET A 480 -8.35 -4.55 -1.33
CA MET A 480 -8.00 -3.76 -0.16
C MET A 480 -8.58 -2.35 -0.22
N ARG A 481 -8.82 -1.79 0.95
CA ARG A 481 -9.14 -0.37 1.14
C ARG A 481 -8.43 0.14 2.36
N TYR A 482 -8.10 1.43 2.35
CA TYR A 482 -7.70 2.14 3.55
C TYR A 482 -8.96 2.48 4.34
N ASN A 483 -8.99 2.16 5.63
CA ASN A 483 -10.11 2.53 6.50
C ASN A 483 -9.91 3.94 7.04
N TYR A 484 -10.28 4.95 6.24
CA TYR A 484 -10.14 6.36 6.62
C TYR A 484 -11.08 6.77 7.76
N ASP A 485 -12.24 6.11 7.89
CA ASP A 485 -13.21 6.37 8.96
C ASP A 485 -12.68 6.07 10.37
N TRP A 486 -11.47 5.49 10.50
CA TRP A 486 -10.81 5.30 11.80
C TRP A 486 -10.46 6.62 12.50
N GLU A 487 -10.17 7.69 11.74
CA GLU A 487 -9.73 8.99 12.29
C GLU A 487 -10.60 10.18 11.84
N TYR A 488 -11.49 10.02 10.85
CA TYR A 488 -12.30 11.12 10.29
C TYR A 488 -13.76 11.14 10.76
N SER A 489 -14.16 10.23 11.66
CA SER A 489 -15.50 10.26 12.27
C SER A 489 -15.59 11.11 13.55
N GLU A 490 -14.55 11.88 13.90
CA GLU A 490 -14.55 12.80 15.05
C GLU A 490 -14.01 14.20 14.69
#